data_AF-A0A6G3XWF2-F1
#
_entry.id   AF-A0A6G3XWF2-F1
#
_cell.length_a   1.000
_cell.length_b   1.000
_cell.length_c   1.000
_cell.angle_alpha   90.00
_cell.angle_beta   90.00
_cell.angle_gamma   90.00
#
_symmetry.space_group_name_H-M   'P 1'
#
loop_
_entity.id
_entity.type
_entity.pdbx_description
1 polymer ?
#
loop_
_entity_poly.entity_id
_entity_poly.type
_entity_poly.pdbx_seq_one_letter_code
_entity_poly.pdbx_strand_id
1 'polypeptide(L)'
;VAADATDRPRPDGSTFAELVAAVHGAGALVMADVATLAEGITAAEQGADFVSTTLSGYVPGTVKQTGPDLDLVASLAAAISVPVVAEG
;
A
#
# COMPACT_ATOMS: atom_id res chain seq x y z
N VAL A 1 0.06 -12.20 0.07
CA VAL A 1 -0.35 -11.66 1.38
C VAL A 1 -0.65 -10.18 1.20
N ALA A 2 -1.75 -9.67 1.74
CA ALA A 2 -1.98 -8.22 1.81
C ALA A 2 -1.51 -7.72 3.17
N ALA A 3 -0.86 -6.56 3.22
CA ALA A 3 -0.36 -6.00 4.46
C ALA A 3 -0.50 -4.47 4.46
N ASP A 4 -0.83 -3.93 5.63
CA ASP A 4 -0.78 -2.50 5.90
C ASP A 4 0.63 -1.97 5.62
N ALA A 5 0.70 -1.02 4.68
CA ALA A 5 1.90 -0.32 4.23
C ALA A 5 1.81 1.19 4.51
N THR A 6 0.94 1.59 5.45
CA THR A 6 0.85 2.97 5.92
C THR A 6 2.05 3.33 6.80
N ASP A 7 2.23 4.63 7.04
CA ASP A 7 3.30 5.13 7.93
C ASP A 7 3.07 4.81 9.42
N ARG A 8 1.97 4.10 9.76
CA ARG A 8 1.68 3.73 11.14
C ARG A 8 2.69 2.67 11.61
N PRO A 9 3.20 2.78 12.85
CA PRO A 9 4.11 1.80 13.39
C PRO A 9 3.41 0.43 13.50
N ARG A 10 4.10 -0.62 13.05
CA ARG A 10 3.59 -1.98 13.18
C ARG A 10 3.66 -2.44 14.63
N PRO A 11 2.67 -3.23 15.12
CA PRO A 11 2.62 -3.66 16.52
C PRO A 11 3.84 -4.46 16.99
N ASP A 12 4.51 -5.15 16.07
CA ASP A 12 5.71 -5.95 16.33
C ASP A 12 7.03 -5.17 16.16
N GLY A 13 6.95 -3.89 15.79
CA GLY A 13 8.11 -3.03 15.55
C GLY A 13 8.84 -3.29 14.23
N SER A 14 8.34 -4.20 13.39
CA SER A 14 8.92 -4.46 12.07
C SER A 14 8.65 -3.32 11.09
N THR A 15 9.49 -3.21 10.07
CA THR A 15 9.28 -2.34 8.91
C THR A 15 8.47 -3.05 7.83
N PHE A 16 7.90 -2.28 6.88
CA PHE A 16 7.24 -2.86 5.72
C PHE A 16 8.21 -3.69 4.86
N ALA A 17 9.40 -3.16 4.57
CA ALA A 17 10.46 -3.86 3.84
C ALA A 17 10.88 -5.22 4.45
N GLU A 18 10.94 -5.33 5.79
CA GLU A 18 11.24 -6.61 6.46
C GLU A 18 10.15 -7.65 6.22
N LEU A 19 8.87 -7.24 6.19
CA LEU A 19 7.77 -8.14 5.84
C LEU A 19 7.81 -8.55 4.37
N VAL A 20 8.12 -7.62 3.47
CA VAL A 20 8.30 -7.94 2.05
C VAL A 20 9.35 -9.03 1.89
N ALA A 21 10.53 -8.85 2.50
CA ALA A 21 11.61 -9.83 2.47
C ALA A 21 11.19 -11.20 3.04
N ALA A 22 10.43 -11.22 4.14
CA ALA A 22 9.94 -12.46 4.73
C ALA A 22 8.91 -13.18 3.82
N VAL A 23 7.98 -12.43 3.21
CA VAL A 23 6.95 -12.98 2.31
C VAL A 23 7.58 -13.53 1.03
N HIS A 24 8.52 -12.80 0.43
CA HIS A 24 9.28 -13.25 -0.73
C HIS A 24 10.15 -14.47 -0.39
N GLY A 25 10.79 -14.50 0.78
CA GLY A 25 11.55 -15.66 1.27
C GLY A 25 10.69 -16.92 1.45
N ALA A 26 9.39 -16.76 1.68
CA ALA A 26 8.41 -17.84 1.71
C ALA A 26 7.85 -18.21 0.32
N GLY A 27 8.29 -17.55 -0.76
CA GLY A 27 7.87 -17.81 -2.13
C GLY A 27 6.48 -17.26 -2.47
N ALA A 28 5.98 -16.26 -1.72
CA ALA A 28 4.70 -15.62 -1.96
C ALA A 28 4.86 -14.16 -2.39
N LEU A 29 3.79 -13.58 -2.95
CA LEU A 29 3.73 -12.16 -3.34
C LEU A 29 3.09 -11.32 -2.23
N VAL A 30 3.43 -10.03 -2.18
CA VAL A 30 2.92 -9.05 -1.23
C VAL A 30 2.17 -7.92 -1.92
N MET A 31 0.96 -7.62 -1.43
CA MET A 31 0.18 -6.45 -1.80
C MET A 31 0.23 -5.44 -0.65
N ALA A 32 0.59 -4.20 -0.98
CA ALA A 32 0.66 -3.10 -0.04
C ALA A 32 -0.69 -2.38 0.02
N ASP A 33 -1.36 -2.45 1.17
CA ASP A 33 -2.56 -1.64 1.42
C ASP A 33 -2.13 -0.25 1.89
N VAL A 34 -2.47 0.78 1.11
CA VAL A 34 -2.04 2.17 1.34
C VAL A 34 -3.22 3.13 1.42
N ALA A 35 -2.97 4.30 2.02
CA ALA A 35 -3.97 5.35 2.17
C ALA A 35 -3.61 6.62 1.40
N THR A 36 -2.35 6.77 0.97
CA THR A 36 -1.84 7.95 0.27
C THR A 36 -0.91 7.58 -0.89
N LEU A 37 -0.69 8.54 -1.80
CA LEU A 37 0.26 8.39 -2.90
C LEU A 37 1.69 8.15 -2.41
N ALA A 38 2.11 8.85 -1.36
CA ALA A 38 3.46 8.74 -0.81
C ALA A 38 3.72 7.33 -0.27
N GLU A 39 2.79 6.78 0.50
CA GLU A 39 2.84 5.41 1.00
C GLU A 39 2.91 4.40 -0.16
N GLY A 40 2.12 4.59 -1.23
CA GLY A 40 2.16 3.71 -2.40
C GLY A 40 3.49 3.73 -3.16
N ILE A 41 4.09 4.91 -3.32
CA ILE A 41 5.44 5.04 -3.92
C ILE A 41 6.47 4.34 -3.04
N THR A 42 6.48 4.63 -1.74
CA THR A 42 7.42 4.01 -0.80
C THR A 42 7.25 2.50 -0.71
N ALA A 43 6.02 1.99 -0.71
CA ALA A 43 5.77 0.55 -0.68
C ALA A 43 6.27 -0.15 -1.95
N ALA A 44 6.08 0.47 -3.13
CA ALA A 44 6.64 -0.03 -4.38
C ALA A 44 8.18 -0.03 -4.37
N GLU A 45 8.82 1.03 -3.87
CA GLU A 45 10.28 1.11 -3.68
C GLU A 45 10.80 0.05 -2.70
N GLN A 46 10.00 -0.32 -1.70
CA GLN A 46 10.32 -1.36 -0.72
C GLN A 46 10.03 -2.78 -1.22
N GLY A 47 9.60 -2.93 -2.48
CA GLY A 47 9.46 -4.23 -3.14
C GLY A 47 8.07 -4.84 -3.09
N ALA A 48 7.01 -4.04 -2.86
CA ALA A 48 5.66 -4.54 -3.00
C ALA A 48 5.39 -5.04 -4.44
N ASP A 49 4.70 -6.17 -4.58
CA ASP A 49 4.32 -6.71 -5.90
C ASP A 49 3.06 -6.06 -6.45
N PHE A 50 2.21 -5.54 -5.57
CA PHE A 50 0.98 -4.82 -5.88
C PHE A 50 0.79 -3.68 -4.88
N VAL A 51 0.11 -2.61 -5.30
CA VAL A 51 -0.34 -1.55 -4.39
C VAL A 51 -1.86 -1.43 -4.47
N SER A 52 -2.54 -1.45 -3.32
CA SER A 52 -3.99 -1.34 -3.20
C SER A 52 -4.41 -0.10 -2.41
N THR A 53 -5.50 0.54 -2.85
CA THR A 53 -6.04 1.76 -2.20
C THR A 53 -6.94 1.49 -1.00
N THR A 54 -6.97 0.25 -0.49
CA THR A 54 -7.89 -0.26 0.54
C THR A 54 -7.98 0.62 1.78
N LEU A 55 -6.91 1.32 2.16
CA LEU A 55 -6.86 2.13 3.38
C LEU A 55 -7.16 3.62 3.14
N SER A 56 -7.42 4.04 1.90
CA SER A 56 -7.86 5.42 1.62
C SER A 56 -9.21 5.70 2.32
N GLY A 57 -9.26 6.78 3.10
CA GLY A 57 -10.44 7.15 3.90
C GLY A 57 -10.58 6.41 5.23
N TYR A 58 -9.73 5.41 5.51
CA TYR A 58 -9.74 4.62 6.76
C TYR A 58 -8.62 5.00 7.73
N VAL A 59 -7.65 5.81 7.30
CA VAL A 59 -6.52 6.26 8.10
C VAL A 59 -6.67 7.74 8.47
N PRO A 60 -6.37 8.16 9.72
CA PRO A 60 -6.38 9.57 10.10
C PRO A 60 -5.52 10.41 9.15
N GLY A 61 -6.05 11.56 8.71
CA GLY A 61 -5.35 12.45 7.78
C GLY A 61 -5.70 12.21 6.30
N THR A 62 -6.41 11.13 5.97
CA THR A 62 -6.98 10.93 4.64
C THR A 62 -8.37 11.54 4.52
N VAL A 63 -8.74 11.97 3.30
CA VAL A 63 -10.06 12.54 3.04
C VAL A 63 -11.07 11.41 3.07
N LYS A 64 -12.07 11.52 3.94
CA LYS A 64 -13.18 10.56 3.97
C LYS A 64 -14.09 10.82 2.78
N GLN A 65 -14.14 9.88 1.84
CA GLN A 65 -14.93 10.00 0.63
C GLN A 65 -16.20 9.13 0.71
N THR A 66 -17.22 9.46 -0.08
CA THR A 66 -18.47 8.68 -0.14
C THR A 66 -18.40 7.53 -1.15
N GLY A 67 -17.33 7.46 -1.94
CA GLY A 67 -17.08 6.44 -2.96
C GLY A 67 -15.58 6.18 -3.10
N PRO A 68 -15.16 5.37 -4.10
CA PRO A 68 -13.76 4.99 -4.28
C PRO A 68 -12.88 6.19 -4.62
N ASP A 69 -11.64 6.16 -4.16
CA ASP A 69 -10.65 7.21 -4.38
C ASP A 69 -9.97 7.08 -5.74
N LEU A 70 -10.72 7.40 -6.80
CA LEU A 70 -10.25 7.28 -8.19
C LEU A 70 -9.06 8.21 -8.50
N ASP A 71 -8.95 9.34 -7.80
CA ASP A 71 -7.82 10.26 -7.94
C ASP A 71 -6.52 9.63 -7.40
N LEU A 72 -6.59 8.94 -6.26
CA LEU A 72 -5.47 8.17 -5.74
C LEU A 72 -5.09 7.02 -6.68
N VAL A 73 -6.06 6.26 -7.19
CA VAL A 73 -5.81 5.17 -8.16
C VAL A 73 -5.09 5.69 -9.39
N ALA A 74 -5.57 6.79 -9.98
CA ALA A 74 -4.96 7.40 -11.16
C ALA A 74 -3.54 7.92 -10.86
N SER A 75 -3.33 8.52 -9.69
CA SER A 75 -2.02 9.04 -9.29
C SER A 75 -1.00 7.92 -9.08
N LEU A 76 -1.40 6.82 -8.44
CA LEU A 76 -0.55 5.64 -8.26
C LEU A 76 -0.21 5.01 -9.61
N ALA A 77 -1.20 4.79 -10.47
CA ALA A 77 -0.98 4.17 -11.78
C ALA A 77 -0.03 4.97 -12.68
N ALA A 78 0.09 6.29 -12.46
CA ALA A 78 1.05 7.14 -13.15
C ALA A 78 2.44 7.18 -12.50
N ALA A 79 2.55 6.89 -11.20
CA ALA A 79 3.76 7.09 -10.40
C ALA A 79 4.60 5.83 -10.20
N ILE A 80 3.99 4.64 -10.20
CA ILE A 80 4.67 3.37 -9.90
C ILE A 80 4.56 2.39 -11.06
N SER A 81 5.53 1.46 -11.15
CA SER A 81 5.57 0.43 -12.19
C SER A 81 4.85 -0.87 -11.79
N VAL A 82 4.62 -1.08 -10.50
CA VAL A 82 3.91 -2.28 -10.00
C VAL A 82 2.40 -2.11 -10.19
N PRO A 83 1.65 -3.19 -10.44
CA PRO A 83 0.21 -3.08 -10.67
C PRO A 83 -0.54 -2.45 -9.49
N VAL A 84 -1.50 -1.58 -9.83
CA VAL A 84 -2.40 -0.94 -8.87
C VAL A 84 -3.73 -1.68 -8.83
N VAL A 85 -4.22 -2.00 -7.64
CA VAL A 85 -5.53 -2.60 -7.38
C VAL A 85 -6.44 -1.53 -6.80
N ALA A 86 -7.51 -1.18 -7.50
CA ALA A 86 -8.52 -0.27 -6.99
C ALA A 86 -9.44 -1.01 -6.00
N GLU A 87 -9.34 -0.67 -4.72
CA GLU A 87 -10.09 -1.28 -3.60
C GLU A 87 -10.45 -0.19 -2.59
N GLY A 88 -11.65 -0.29 -1.99
CA GLY A 88 -12.22 0.73 -1.09
C GLY A 88 -13.74 0.84 -1.22
#